data_AF-A0A2G2M9E8-F1
#
_entry.id   AF-A0A2G2M9E8-F1
#
_cell.length_a   1.000
_cell.length_b   1.000
_cell.length_c   1.000
_cell.angle_alpha   90.00
_cell.angle_beta   90.00
_cell.angle_gamma   90.00
#
_symmetry.space_group_name_H-M   'P 1'
#
loop_
_entity.id
_entity.type
_entity.pdbx_description
1 polymer ?
#
loop_
_entity_poly.entity_id
_entity_poly.type
_entity_poly.pdbx_seq_one_letter_code
_entity_poly.pdbx_strand_id
1 'polypeptide(L)'
;MDTGFTAIADSNAKVLILGSMPSVQSLQQQQYYAHPRNAFWPIMARLFKFDLNLNYSTRCQKLQQHNIAVWDVLKACQRQGSLDQNIDANSMIVNDFNAFFQHHPSIQQLLFNGGKAENVFKQHVVRNLNKPFKSLSQARLPSTSPAHAAQSLDEKYLIWQKALFQ
;
A
#
# COMPACT_ATOMS: atom_id res chain seq x y z
N MET A 1 13.55 -0.59 -16.07
CA MET A 1 12.12 -0.61 -15.67
C MET A 1 12.07 -1.03 -14.23
N ASP A 2 11.48 -0.22 -13.37
CA ASP A 2 11.29 -0.57 -11.96
C ASP A 2 10.20 -1.65 -11.88
N THR A 3 10.44 -2.71 -11.11
CA THR A 3 9.48 -3.80 -10.90
C THR A 3 9.27 -3.97 -9.40
N GLY A 4 8.02 -3.90 -8.96
CA GLY A 4 7.63 -4.13 -7.58
C GLY A 4 7.79 -5.61 -7.18
N PHE A 5 7.42 -5.89 -5.93
CA PHE A 5 7.56 -7.22 -5.34
C PHE A 5 6.24 -7.72 -4.75
N THR A 6 6.29 -8.91 -4.18
CA THR A 6 5.13 -9.64 -3.65
C THR A 6 4.51 -8.94 -2.45
N ALA A 7 3.18 -8.92 -2.41
CA ALA A 7 2.41 -8.35 -1.29
C ALA A 7 2.81 -8.96 0.06
N ILE A 8 2.74 -8.15 1.12
CA ILE A 8 2.59 -8.67 2.48
C ILE A 8 1.13 -9.07 2.61
N ALA A 9 0.81 -10.34 2.73
CA ALA A 9 -0.57 -10.78 2.91
C ALA A 9 -0.64 -12.13 3.61
N ASP A 10 -1.75 -12.34 4.32
CA ASP A 10 -2.20 -13.65 4.82
C ASP A 10 -3.53 -13.98 4.14
N SER A 11 -3.89 -15.27 4.01
CA SER A 11 -5.17 -15.68 3.39
C SER A 11 -6.39 -15.05 4.10
N ASN A 12 -6.26 -14.71 5.39
CA ASN A 12 -7.31 -14.08 6.18
C ASN A 12 -7.26 -12.55 6.17
N ALA A 13 -6.51 -11.92 5.27
CA ALA A 13 -6.47 -10.46 5.15
C ALA A 13 -7.89 -9.89 4.95
N LYS A 14 -8.22 -8.83 5.67
CA LYS A 14 -9.51 -8.11 5.60
C LYS A 14 -9.36 -6.72 5.00
N VAL A 15 -8.20 -6.10 5.21
CA VAL A 15 -7.87 -4.78 4.69
C VAL A 15 -6.65 -4.89 3.79
N LEU A 16 -6.71 -4.31 2.60
CA LEU A 16 -5.56 -4.16 1.70
C LEU A 16 -5.16 -2.69 1.61
N ILE A 17 -3.94 -2.38 2.04
CA ILE A 17 -3.33 -1.06 1.89
C ILE A 17 -2.53 -1.03 0.58
N LEU A 18 -2.80 -0.04 -0.26
CA LEU A 18 -2.21 0.09 -1.59
C LEU A 18 -1.38 1.37 -1.71
N GLY A 19 -0.07 1.21 -1.93
CA GLY A 19 0.77 2.26 -2.47
C GLY A 19 0.69 2.34 -4.00
N SER A 20 1.35 3.33 -4.60
CA SER A 20 1.43 3.50 -6.05
C SER A 20 2.46 2.57 -6.67
N MET A 21 3.72 2.74 -6.26
CA MET A 21 4.89 1.99 -6.70
C MET A 21 5.97 2.08 -5.60
N PRO A 22 6.68 0.99 -5.26
CA PRO A 22 7.75 1.06 -4.26
C PRO A 22 8.78 2.13 -4.63
N SER A 23 9.30 2.86 -3.64
CA SER A 23 10.39 3.83 -3.87
C SER A 23 11.69 3.11 -4.26
N VAL A 24 12.67 3.84 -4.79
CA VAL A 24 14.01 3.29 -5.09
C VAL A 24 14.59 2.55 -3.87
N GLN A 25 14.45 3.12 -2.67
CA GLN A 25 14.91 2.49 -1.45
C GLN A 25 14.11 1.22 -1.10
N SER A 26 12.80 1.23 -1.31
CA SER A 26 11.98 0.02 -1.14
C SER A 26 12.38 -1.09 -2.10
N LEU A 27 12.70 -0.76 -3.35
CA LEU A 27 13.16 -1.72 -4.35
C LEU A 27 14.53 -2.29 -4.00
N GLN A 28 15.47 -1.44 -3.57
CA GLN A 28 16.82 -1.88 -3.16
C GLN A 28 16.78 -2.82 -1.97
N GLN A 29 15.91 -2.55 -1.00
CA GLN A 29 15.81 -3.34 0.22
C GLN A 29 14.82 -4.51 0.11
N GLN A 30 14.01 -4.56 -0.95
CA GLN A 30 12.86 -5.46 -1.07
C GLN A 30 11.90 -5.32 0.13
N GLN A 31 11.61 -4.07 0.51
CA GLN A 31 10.79 -3.73 1.68
C GLN A 31 9.81 -2.62 1.37
N TYR A 32 8.52 -2.86 1.61
CA TYR A 32 7.51 -1.79 1.53
C TYR A 32 7.85 -0.66 2.50
N TYR A 33 7.76 0.57 2.00
CA TYR A 33 7.98 1.80 2.77
C TYR A 33 9.32 1.88 3.51
N ALA A 34 10.40 1.39 2.87
CA ALA A 34 11.74 1.29 3.46
C ALA A 34 12.42 2.63 3.78
N HIS A 35 11.94 3.73 3.20
CA HIS A 35 12.57 5.04 3.40
C HIS A 35 12.45 5.47 4.87
N PRO A 36 13.53 5.87 5.58
CA PRO A 36 13.52 6.10 7.03
C PRO A 36 12.52 7.17 7.50
N ARG A 37 12.30 8.18 6.65
CA ARG A 37 11.31 9.24 6.90
C ARG A 37 9.88 8.89 6.45
N ASN A 38 9.62 7.68 5.96
CA ASN A 38 8.27 7.25 5.61
C ASN A 38 7.47 6.93 6.89
N ALA A 39 6.29 7.52 7.01
CA ALA A 39 5.45 7.43 8.19
C ALA A 39 4.71 6.10 8.34
N PHE A 40 4.74 5.19 7.35
CA PHE A 40 3.94 3.97 7.35
C PHE A 40 4.24 3.08 8.56
N TRP A 41 5.50 2.66 8.73
CA TRP A 41 5.89 1.80 9.84
C TRP A 41 5.68 2.46 11.22
N PRO A 42 6.02 3.76 11.42
CA PRO A 42 5.65 4.48 12.65
C PRO A 42 4.16 4.45 12.97
N ILE A 43 3.30 4.69 11.97
CA ILE A 43 1.84 4.66 12.16
C ILE A 43 1.40 3.24 12.52
N MET A 44 1.79 2.23 11.73
CA MET A 44 1.39 0.83 11.97
C MET A 44 1.84 0.33 13.34
N ALA A 45 3.08 0.62 13.73
CA ALA A 45 3.64 0.23 15.02
C ALA A 45 2.85 0.83 16.18
N ARG A 46 2.44 2.11 16.06
CA ARG A 46 1.61 2.78 17.07
C ARG A 46 0.19 2.20 17.13
N LEU A 47 -0.43 1.93 15.98
CA LEU A 47 -1.80 1.38 15.92
C LEU A 47 -1.87 -0.04 16.48
N PHE A 48 -0.89 -0.88 16.15
CA PHE A 48 -0.88 -2.30 16.50
C PHE A 48 0.05 -2.65 17.66
N LYS A 49 0.63 -1.63 18.31
CA LYS A 49 1.47 -1.75 19.52
C LYS A 49 2.61 -2.76 19.36
N PHE A 50 3.34 -2.68 18.25
CA PHE A 50 4.58 -3.45 18.04
C PHE A 50 5.79 -2.54 18.00
N ASP A 51 6.97 -3.08 18.33
CA ASP A 51 8.23 -2.32 18.30
C ASP A 51 8.70 -2.08 16.85
N LEU A 52 9.02 -0.84 16.53
CA LEU A 52 9.57 -0.44 15.22
C LEU A 52 10.94 -1.06 14.93
N ASN A 53 11.72 -1.40 15.96
CA ASN A 53 13.06 -1.97 15.83
C ASN A 53 13.04 -3.46 15.48
N LEU A 54 11.87 -4.09 15.45
CA LEU A 54 11.71 -5.44 14.94
C LEU A 54 12.22 -5.52 13.50
N ASN A 55 12.85 -6.65 13.17
CA ASN A 55 13.25 -6.93 11.79
C ASN A 55 12.02 -6.86 10.85
N TYR A 56 12.28 -6.57 9.57
CA TYR A 56 11.21 -6.35 8.59
C TYR A 56 10.21 -7.50 8.51
N SER A 57 10.68 -8.75 8.46
CA SER A 57 9.81 -9.93 8.42
C SER A 57 8.87 -10.02 9.63
N THR A 58 9.35 -9.68 10.83
CA THR A 58 8.51 -9.70 12.04
C THR A 58 7.48 -8.57 12.00
N ARG A 59 7.83 -7.39 11.48
CA ARG A 59 6.85 -6.30 11.28
C ARG A 59 5.77 -6.69 10.26
N CYS A 60 6.14 -7.39 9.18
CA CYS A 60 5.19 -7.94 8.22
C CYS A 60 4.25 -8.97 8.87
N GLN A 61 4.77 -9.87 9.70
CA GLN A 61 3.97 -10.83 10.46
C GLN A 61 2.99 -10.14 11.40
N LYS A 62 3.39 -9.02 12.05
CA LYS A 62 2.47 -8.23 12.87
C LYS A 62 1.29 -7.68 12.06
N LEU A 63 1.53 -7.16 10.85
CA LEU A 63 0.45 -6.74 9.97
C LEU A 63 -0.48 -7.90 9.59
N GLN A 64 0.07 -9.05 9.21
CA GLN A 64 -0.68 -10.25 8.87
C GLN A 64 -1.55 -10.73 10.04
N GLN A 65 -1.01 -10.74 11.27
CA GLN A 65 -1.74 -11.08 12.51
C GLN A 65 -2.94 -10.15 12.76
N HIS A 66 -2.89 -8.92 12.27
CA HIS A 66 -3.98 -7.94 12.33
C HIS A 66 -4.83 -7.91 11.05
N ASN A 67 -4.73 -8.94 10.20
CA ASN A 67 -5.48 -9.09 8.95
C ASN A 67 -5.22 -7.93 7.95
N ILE A 68 -4.05 -7.31 8.03
CA ILE A 68 -3.62 -6.22 7.15
C ILE A 68 -2.72 -6.79 6.05
N ALA A 69 -3.14 -6.61 4.80
CA ALA A 69 -2.30 -6.80 3.63
C ALA A 69 -1.74 -5.45 3.13
N VAL A 70 -0.56 -5.49 2.52
CA VAL A 70 0.12 -4.34 1.94
C VAL A 70 0.63 -4.71 0.56
N TRP A 71 0.30 -3.89 -0.43
CA TRP A 71 0.81 -4.03 -1.78
C TRP A 71 0.92 -2.67 -2.48
N ASP A 72 1.28 -2.69 -3.75
CA ASP A 72 1.27 -1.54 -4.64
C ASP A 72 0.36 -1.80 -5.83
N VAL A 73 -0.18 -0.74 -6.43
CA VAL A 73 -1.03 -0.86 -7.62
C VAL A 73 -0.23 -1.25 -8.84
N LEU A 74 0.95 -0.65 -9.01
CA LEU A 74 1.83 -0.95 -10.14
C LEU A 74 2.73 -2.15 -9.83
N LYS A 75 2.67 -3.14 -10.72
CA LYS A 75 3.64 -4.24 -10.79
C LYS A 75 4.97 -3.74 -11.34
N ALA A 76 4.93 -2.91 -12.37
CA ALA A 76 6.11 -2.35 -12.99
C ALA A 76 5.81 -1.03 -13.72
N CYS A 77 6.82 -0.19 -13.84
CA CYS A 77 6.78 1.00 -14.66
C CYS A 77 8.19 1.53 -14.95
N GLN A 78 8.31 2.44 -15.91
CA GLN A 78 9.47 3.30 -16.05
C GLN A 78 9.25 4.55 -15.19
N ARG A 79 10.21 4.84 -14.31
CA ARG A 79 10.19 6.01 -13.43
C ARG A 79 11.62 6.45 -13.16
N GLN A 80 11.88 7.74 -13.26
CA GLN A 80 13.14 8.32 -12.81
C GLN A 80 13.03 8.73 -11.33
N GLY A 81 13.87 8.15 -10.48
CA GLY A 81 13.84 8.40 -9.04
C GLY A 81 12.61 7.77 -8.36
N SER A 82 12.14 8.35 -7.25
CA SER A 82 11.05 7.77 -6.44
C SER A 82 9.73 8.54 -6.50
N LEU A 83 9.68 9.67 -7.22
CA LEU A 83 8.50 10.53 -7.24
C LEU A 83 7.42 9.99 -8.18
N ASP A 84 6.18 9.96 -7.72
CA ASP A 84 5.02 9.50 -8.50
C ASP A 84 4.79 10.31 -9.78
N GLN A 85 5.18 11.59 -9.77
CA GLN A 85 5.06 12.48 -10.93
C GLN A 85 6.00 12.07 -12.09
N ASN A 86 7.06 11.32 -11.79
CA ASN A 86 8.05 10.87 -12.78
C ASN A 86 7.71 9.50 -13.37
N ILE A 87 6.55 8.92 -13.03
CA ILE A 87 6.11 7.65 -13.61
C ILE A 87 5.61 7.91 -15.04
N ASP A 88 6.21 7.26 -16.02
CA ASP A 88 5.73 7.28 -17.40
C ASP A 88 4.40 6.52 -17.49
N ALA A 89 3.34 7.25 -17.85
CA ALA A 89 1.98 6.74 -18.01
C ALA A 89 1.86 5.61 -19.02
N ASN A 90 2.68 5.60 -20.07
CA ASN A 90 2.62 4.58 -21.12
C ASN A 90 3.29 3.27 -20.73
N SER A 91 4.08 3.28 -19.64
CA SER A 91 4.85 2.12 -19.16
C SER A 91 4.18 1.37 -18.00
N MET A 92 3.02 1.85 -17.53
CA MET A 92 2.37 1.33 -16.32
C MET A 92 1.80 -0.07 -16.53
N ILE A 93 2.33 -1.03 -15.76
CA ILE A 93 1.80 -2.39 -15.66
C ILE A 93 1.23 -2.56 -14.26
N VAL A 94 -0.06 -2.85 -14.15
CA VAL A 94 -0.73 -3.10 -12.86
C VAL A 94 -0.50 -4.53 -12.38
N ASN A 95 -0.60 -4.71 -11.07
CA ASN A 95 -0.65 -6.02 -10.46
C ASN A 95 -1.94 -6.79 -10.80
N ASP A 96 -1.91 -8.12 -10.72
CA ASP A 96 -3.10 -8.95 -10.95
C ASP A 96 -3.97 -9.01 -9.69
N PHE A 97 -4.90 -8.06 -9.60
CA PHE A 97 -5.82 -7.96 -8.48
C PHE A 97 -6.88 -9.07 -8.46
N ASN A 98 -7.27 -9.63 -9.60
CA ASN A 98 -8.26 -10.71 -9.61
C ASN A 98 -7.66 -11.97 -8.99
N ALA A 99 -6.44 -12.33 -9.40
CA ALA A 99 -5.72 -13.44 -8.78
C ALA A 99 -5.49 -13.18 -7.30
N PHE A 100 -5.09 -11.96 -6.92
CA PHE A 100 -4.89 -11.62 -5.51
C PHE A 100 -6.18 -11.80 -4.68
N PHE A 101 -7.30 -11.22 -5.11
CA PHE A 101 -8.55 -11.32 -4.35
C PHE A 101 -9.12 -12.75 -4.29
N GLN A 102 -8.81 -13.62 -5.26
CA GLN A 102 -9.15 -15.04 -5.17
C GLN A 102 -8.41 -15.77 -4.04
N HIS A 103 -7.15 -15.41 -3.78
CA HIS A 103 -6.36 -15.97 -2.69
C HIS A 103 -6.67 -15.33 -1.32
N HIS A 104 -7.29 -14.14 -1.33
CA HIS A 104 -7.63 -13.36 -0.13
C HIS A 104 -9.11 -12.97 -0.12
N PRO A 105 -10.05 -13.95 -0.10
CA PRO A 105 -11.49 -13.70 -0.26
C PRO A 105 -12.12 -12.93 0.92
N SER A 106 -11.41 -12.82 2.05
CA SER A 106 -11.87 -12.09 3.24
C SER A 106 -11.65 -10.57 3.14
N ILE A 107 -11.00 -10.07 2.08
CA ILE A 107 -10.78 -8.64 1.90
C ILE A 107 -12.12 -7.94 1.67
N GLN A 108 -12.36 -6.91 2.47
CA GLN A 108 -13.59 -6.12 2.45
C GLN A 108 -13.32 -4.63 2.18
N GLN A 109 -12.08 -4.18 2.43
CA GLN A 109 -11.71 -2.77 2.38
C GLN A 109 -10.35 -2.56 1.71
N LEU A 110 -10.29 -1.56 0.84
CA LEU A 110 -9.09 -1.06 0.17
C LEU A 110 -8.75 0.34 0.70
N LEU A 111 -7.52 0.51 1.15
CA LEU A 111 -7.00 1.78 1.67
C LEU A 111 -5.86 2.27 0.77
N PHE A 112 -6.08 3.36 0.04
CA PHE A 112 -5.06 3.93 -0.84
C PHE A 112 -4.14 4.88 -0.07
N ASN A 113 -2.84 4.57 -0.05
CA ASN A 113 -1.81 5.40 0.55
C ASN A 113 -1.40 6.53 -0.42
N GLY A 114 -2.25 7.55 -0.52
CA GLY A 114 -2.08 8.70 -1.41
C GLY A 114 -2.93 8.65 -2.69
N GLY A 115 -3.07 9.81 -3.34
CA GLY A 115 -3.95 9.97 -4.50
C GLY A 115 -3.46 9.24 -5.76
N LYS A 116 -2.14 9.05 -5.94
CA LYS A 116 -1.62 8.33 -7.11
C LYS A 116 -2.08 6.88 -7.12
N ALA A 117 -2.03 6.20 -5.97
CA ALA A 117 -2.50 4.81 -5.84
C ALA A 117 -3.98 4.69 -6.22
N GLU A 118 -4.84 5.55 -5.64
CA GLU A 118 -6.27 5.60 -5.96
C GLU A 118 -6.52 5.82 -7.47
N ASN A 119 -5.85 6.83 -8.05
CA ASN A 119 -6.06 7.21 -9.45
C ASN A 119 -5.67 6.08 -10.41
N VAL A 120 -4.48 5.49 -10.23
CA VAL A 120 -4.02 4.39 -11.07
C VAL A 120 -4.94 3.18 -10.92
N PHE A 121 -5.37 2.86 -9.70
CA PHE A 121 -6.29 1.74 -9.47
C PHE A 121 -7.62 1.95 -10.20
N LYS A 122 -8.24 3.13 -10.06
CA LYS A 122 -9.50 3.47 -10.73
C LYS A 122 -9.37 3.45 -12.26
N GLN A 123 -8.26 3.93 -12.79
CA GLN A 123 -8.04 4.02 -14.23
C GLN A 123 -7.73 2.67 -14.88
N HIS A 124 -6.85 1.87 -14.25
CA HIS A 124 -6.25 0.70 -14.89
C HIS A 124 -6.73 -0.64 -14.31
N VAL A 125 -7.22 -0.67 -13.07
CA VAL A 125 -7.60 -1.92 -12.38
C VAL A 125 -9.11 -2.13 -12.40
N VAL A 126 -9.90 -1.12 -12.02
CA VAL A 126 -11.36 -1.26 -11.80
C VAL A 126 -12.14 -1.82 -13.01
N ARG A 127 -11.72 -1.46 -14.23
CA ARG A 127 -12.37 -1.96 -15.46
C ARG A 127 -12.30 -3.49 -15.57
N ASN A 128 -11.14 -4.06 -15.21
CA ASN A 128 -10.81 -5.47 -15.36
C ASN A 128 -11.10 -6.31 -14.12
N LEU A 129 -11.50 -5.70 -12.99
CA LEU A 129 -11.90 -6.44 -11.80
C LEU A 129 -13.15 -7.27 -12.03
N ASN A 130 -13.19 -8.46 -11.42
CA ASN A 130 -14.41 -9.27 -11.36
C ASN A 130 -15.50 -8.55 -10.56
N LYS A 131 -16.77 -8.74 -10.94
CA LYS A 131 -17.92 -8.04 -10.35
C LYS A 131 -17.95 -8.03 -8.81
N PRO A 132 -17.67 -9.15 -8.10
CA PRO A 132 -17.70 -9.15 -6.63
C PRO A 132 -16.68 -8.20 -5.99
N PHE A 133 -15.56 -7.95 -6.65
CA PHE A 133 -14.48 -7.11 -6.12
C PHE A 133 -14.67 -5.62 -6.44
N LYS A 134 -15.60 -5.27 -7.34
CA LYS A 134 -15.92 -3.87 -7.65
C LYS A 134 -16.69 -3.17 -6.52
N SER A 135 -17.35 -3.94 -5.64
CA SER A 135 -18.12 -3.43 -4.50
C SER A 135 -17.34 -3.32 -3.20
N LEU A 136 -16.02 -3.59 -3.22
CA LEU A 136 -15.19 -3.44 -2.02
C LEU A 136 -15.18 -1.97 -1.56
N SER A 137 -15.25 -1.78 -0.24
CA SER A 137 -15.14 -0.46 0.37
C SER A 137 -13.77 0.14 0.03
N GLN A 138 -13.74 1.43 -0.32
CA GLN A 138 -12.55 2.10 -0.82
C GLN A 138 -12.39 3.46 -0.14
N ALA A 139 -11.22 3.73 0.42
CA ALA A 139 -10.90 5.04 1.00
C ALA A 139 -9.49 5.49 0.63
N ARG A 140 -9.34 6.77 0.29
CA ARG A 140 -8.04 7.41 0.13
C ARG A 140 -7.55 7.97 1.46
N LEU A 141 -6.33 7.64 1.82
CA LEU A 141 -5.61 8.15 2.98
C LEU A 141 -4.48 9.11 2.56
N PRO A 142 -4.03 9.99 3.47
CA PRO A 142 -2.87 10.83 3.19
C PRO A 142 -1.61 9.99 3.01
N SER A 143 -0.76 10.40 2.07
CA SER A 143 0.46 9.66 1.77
C SER A 143 1.42 9.63 2.96
N THR A 144 1.97 8.46 3.25
CA THR A 144 3.02 8.28 4.27
C THR A 144 4.41 8.69 3.78
N SER A 145 4.54 9.04 2.49
CA SER A 145 5.80 9.51 1.90
C SER A 145 6.27 10.82 2.54
N PRO A 146 7.60 11.03 2.69
CA PRO A 146 8.15 12.32 3.12
C PRO A 146 7.84 13.46 2.14
N ALA A 147 7.51 13.16 0.87
CA ALA A 147 7.09 14.16 -0.10
C ALA A 147 5.75 14.82 0.28
N HIS A 148 4.92 14.14 1.08
CA HIS A 148 3.66 14.69 1.60
C HIS A 148 3.91 15.33 2.98
N ALA A 149 4.67 16.42 2.99
CA ALA A 149 5.10 17.13 4.20
C ALA A 149 4.06 18.11 4.78
N ALA A 150 2.94 18.33 4.08
CA ALA A 150 1.86 19.23 4.51
C ALA A 150 1.10 18.75 5.76
N GLN A 151 1.32 17.51 6.22
CA GLN A 151 0.70 16.93 7.41
C GLN A 151 1.75 16.27 8.29
N SER A 152 1.64 16.49 9.59
CA SER A 152 2.45 15.87 10.64
C SER A 152 2.16 14.37 10.76
N LEU A 153 3.06 13.66 11.45
CA LEU A 153 2.88 12.24 11.76
C LEU A 153 1.61 11.99 12.57
N ASP A 154 1.31 12.84 13.55
CA ASP A 154 0.14 12.69 14.42
C ASP A 154 -1.18 12.90 13.66
N GLU A 155 -1.24 13.90 12.79
CA GLU A 155 -2.42 14.12 11.93
C GLU A 155 -2.67 12.93 10.99
N LYS A 156 -1.60 12.40 10.37
CA LYS A 156 -1.71 11.19 9.56
C LYS A 156 -2.18 10.02 10.42
N TYR A 157 -1.59 9.83 11.60
CA TYR A 157 -1.97 8.76 12.51
C TYR A 157 -3.47 8.77 12.83
N LEU A 158 -4.06 9.92 13.17
CA LEU A 158 -5.49 10.01 13.49
C LEU A 158 -6.39 9.61 12.31
N ILE A 159 -6.04 10.03 11.09
CA ILE A 159 -6.78 9.68 9.87
C ILE A 159 -6.68 8.17 9.59
N TRP A 160 -5.46 7.63 9.69
CA TRP A 160 -5.21 6.19 9.49
C TRP A 160 -5.89 5.34 10.56
N GLN A 161 -5.89 5.77 11.83
CA GLN A 161 -6.58 5.11 12.92
C GLN A 161 -8.09 5.02 12.64
N LYS A 162 -8.72 6.13 12.28
CA LYS A 162 -10.14 6.17 11.94
C LYS A 162 -10.48 5.25 10.77
N ALA A 163 -9.58 5.11 9.79
CA ALA A 163 -9.83 4.27 8.61
C ALA A 163 -9.71 2.77 8.90
N LEU A 164 -8.83 2.38 9.83
CA LEU A 164 -8.54 0.98 10.15
C LEU A 164 -9.43 0.39 11.25
N PHE A 165 -10.00 1.21 12.13
CA PHE A 165 -10.84 0.79 13.26
C PHE A 165 -12.28 1.30 13.13
N GLN A 166 -12.77 1.35 11.88
CA GLN A 166 -14.11 1.81 11.55
C GLN A 166 -15.17 0.74 11.85
#